data_AF-A0A356X0S3-F1
#
_entry.id   AF-A0A356X0S3-F1
#
_cell.length_a   1.000
_cell.length_b   1.000
_cell.length_c   1.000
_cell.angle_alpha   90.00
_cell.angle_beta   90.00
_cell.angle_gamma   90.00
#
_symmetry.space_group_name_H-M   'P 1'
#
loop_
_entity.id
_entity.type
_entity.pdbx_description
1 polymer ?
#
loop_
_entity_poly.entity_id
_entity_poly.type
_entity_poly.pdbx_seq_one_letter_code
_entity_poly.pdbx_strand_id
1 'polypeptide(L)'
;MLRLFRTLRKKLIDEDNVRKYLLYAIGEVLLVVIGILIALQVNTWNEDRKIANEEQAILTRLFEDLEFAKNQSERFIERENEDIHRLKLVLGSQQELTEILQQPNHDQFFYDAVWDLSFDVPVIITYTDLQNAGDTGKIQNSRLRNRLSEMGLKILMLESIIGDRLSVHQNRIDNIVEYELNYLPLLAADKNLTTIHPGEANNYIQILQKPNVRNLLGIKLDLTILVLNLRKSLDQELAQVIEMVQSEIN
;
A
#
# COMPACT_ATOMS: atom_id res chain seq x y z
N MET A 1 28.12 -39.16 -35.53
CA MET A 1 27.74 -40.33 -34.70
C MET A 1 26.96 -41.39 -35.48
N LEU A 2 25.94 -41.06 -36.28
CA LEU A 2 25.14 -42.04 -37.04
C LEU A 2 25.93 -43.03 -37.95
N ARG A 3 27.08 -42.65 -38.54
CA ARG A 3 27.84 -43.55 -39.43
C ARG A 3 28.53 -44.72 -38.69
N LEU A 4 29.05 -44.48 -37.48
CA LEU A 4 29.74 -45.48 -36.66
C LEU A 4 28.78 -46.53 -36.10
N PHE A 5 27.65 -46.09 -35.56
CA PHE A 5 26.58 -46.98 -35.09
C PHE A 5 25.97 -47.79 -36.26
N ARG A 6 25.85 -47.18 -37.44
CA ARG A 6 25.34 -47.84 -38.65
C ARG A 6 26.29 -48.90 -39.22
N THR A 7 27.60 -48.70 -39.16
CA THR A 7 28.59 -49.73 -39.58
C THR A 7 28.72 -50.88 -38.58
N LEU A 8 28.66 -50.60 -37.28
CA LEU A 8 28.61 -51.62 -36.23
C LEU A 8 27.34 -52.49 -36.31
N ARG A 9 26.19 -51.87 -36.57
CA ARG A 9 24.91 -52.56 -36.74
C ARG A 9 24.92 -53.52 -37.94
N LYS A 10 25.54 -53.13 -39.06
CA LYS A 10 25.74 -54.01 -40.22
C LYS A 10 26.61 -55.23 -39.88
N LYS A 11 27.77 -55.01 -39.24
CA LYS A 11 28.68 -56.09 -38.84
C LYS A 11 28.05 -57.13 -37.90
N LEU A 12 27.22 -56.68 -36.95
CA LEU A 12 26.57 -57.57 -35.97
C LEU A 12 25.40 -58.40 -36.56
N ILE A 13 24.79 -57.92 -37.65
CA ILE A 13 23.76 -58.66 -38.39
C ILE A 13 24.43 -59.71 -39.30
N ASP A 14 25.57 -59.39 -39.92
CA ASP A 14 26.34 -60.32 -40.76
C ASP A 14 26.96 -61.50 -39.95
N GLU A 15 27.07 -61.38 -38.62
CA GLU A 15 27.60 -62.41 -37.71
C GLU A 15 26.53 -63.39 -37.14
N ASP A 16 25.27 -63.34 -37.60
CA ASP A 16 24.14 -64.22 -37.17
C ASP A 16 23.87 -64.24 -35.64
N ASN A 17 24.37 -63.23 -34.91
CA ASN A 17 24.39 -63.22 -33.44
C ASN A 17 23.31 -62.30 -32.86
N VAL A 18 22.04 -62.70 -33.03
CA VAL A 18 20.83 -61.94 -32.65
C VAL A 18 20.87 -61.43 -31.20
N ARG A 19 21.47 -62.21 -30.27
CA ARG A 19 21.61 -61.83 -28.85
C ARG A 19 22.49 -60.60 -28.64
N LYS A 20 23.61 -60.50 -29.37
CA LYS A 20 24.50 -59.33 -29.31
C LYS A 20 23.85 -58.09 -29.94
N TYR A 21 23.11 -58.28 -31.02
CA TYR A 21 22.35 -57.22 -31.67
C TYR A 21 21.28 -56.60 -30.76
N LEU A 22 20.49 -57.44 -30.06
CA LEU A 22 19.46 -56.99 -29.11
C LEU A 22 20.07 -56.18 -27.95
N LEU A 23 21.17 -56.66 -27.35
CA LEU A 23 21.86 -55.93 -26.28
C LEU A 23 22.39 -54.57 -26.75
N TYR A 24 22.91 -54.50 -27.98
CA TYR A 24 23.41 -53.26 -28.57
C TYR A 24 22.28 -52.26 -28.87
N ALA A 25 21.16 -52.74 -29.43
CA ALA A 25 20.00 -51.89 -29.71
C ALA A 25 19.37 -51.32 -28.42
N ILE A 26 19.31 -52.12 -27.34
CA ILE A 26 18.89 -51.64 -26.01
C ILE A 26 19.82 -50.56 -25.49
N GLY A 27 21.14 -50.73 -25.64
CA GLY A 27 22.13 -49.72 -25.27
C GLY A 27 21.96 -48.40 -26.03
N GLU A 28 21.66 -48.46 -27.33
CA GLU A 28 21.42 -47.27 -28.17
C GLU A 28 20.14 -46.52 -27.74
N VAL A 29 19.06 -47.25 -27.47
CA VAL A 29 17.81 -46.66 -26.95
C VAL A 29 18.04 -46.02 -25.59
N LEU A 30 18.72 -46.71 -24.66
CA LEU A 30 19.05 -46.15 -23.35
C LEU A 30 19.88 -44.87 -23.45
N LEU A 31 20.86 -44.82 -24.35
CA LEU A 31 21.71 -43.65 -24.56
C LEU A 31 20.90 -42.45 -25.10
N VAL A 32 19.97 -42.71 -26.04
CA VAL A 32 19.04 -41.69 -26.55
C VAL A 32 18.09 -41.20 -25.45
N VAL A 33 17.52 -42.10 -24.65
CA VAL A 33 16.63 -41.73 -23.53
C VAL A 33 17.38 -40.88 -22.50
N ILE A 34 18.61 -41.24 -22.13
CA ILE A 34 19.45 -40.42 -21.24
C ILE A 34 19.69 -39.04 -21.85
N GLY A 35 19.98 -38.96 -23.15
CA GLY A 35 20.15 -37.69 -23.86
C GLY A 35 18.90 -36.80 -23.79
N ILE A 36 17.72 -37.37 -23.99
CA ILE A 36 16.43 -36.65 -23.89
C ILE A 36 16.20 -36.18 -22.45
N LEU A 37 16.40 -37.04 -21.46
CA LEU A 37 16.21 -36.69 -20.05
C LEU A 37 17.14 -35.55 -19.61
N ILE A 38 18.42 -35.58 -20.03
CA ILE A 38 19.37 -34.49 -19.76
C ILE A 38 18.91 -33.20 -20.44
N ALA A 39 18.49 -33.26 -21.70
CA ALA A 39 18.01 -32.08 -22.41
C ALA A 39 16.77 -31.45 -21.72
N LEU A 40 15.84 -32.31 -21.27
CA LEU A 40 14.66 -31.90 -20.53
C LEU A 40 15.03 -31.28 -19.18
N GLN A 41 15.96 -31.90 -18.44
CA GLN A 41 16.45 -31.39 -17.16
C GLN A 41 17.15 -30.04 -17.30
N VAL A 42 17.98 -29.85 -18.33
CA VAL A 42 18.65 -28.58 -18.61
C VAL A 42 17.64 -27.49 -18.96
N ASN A 43 16.60 -27.83 -19.73
CA ASN A 43 15.54 -26.88 -20.07
C ASN A 43 14.73 -26.47 -18.83
N THR A 44 14.32 -27.42 -18.00
CA THR A 44 13.60 -27.15 -16.75
C THR A 44 14.45 -26.29 -15.81
N TRP A 45 15.73 -26.62 -15.61
CA TRP A 45 16.62 -25.84 -14.76
C TRP A 45 16.81 -24.39 -15.26
N ASN A 46 16.90 -24.20 -16.57
CA ASN A 46 16.99 -22.86 -17.15
C ASN A 46 15.70 -22.05 -16.94
N GLU A 47 14.54 -22.71 -16.98
CA GLU A 47 13.25 -22.08 -16.74
C GLU A 47 13.07 -21.72 -15.25
N ASP A 48 13.36 -22.64 -14.34
CA ASP A 48 13.34 -22.41 -12.89
C ASP A 48 14.25 -21.24 -12.51
N ARG A 49 15.44 -21.15 -13.11
CA ARG A 49 16.36 -20.03 -12.90
C ARG A 49 15.78 -18.70 -13.37
N LYS A 50 15.06 -18.68 -14.49
CA LYS A 50 14.42 -17.44 -14.98
C LYS A 50 13.29 -17.00 -14.04
N ILE A 51 12.47 -17.95 -13.59
CA ILE A 51 11.39 -17.70 -12.63
C ILE A 51 11.97 -17.12 -11.33
N ALA A 52 13.02 -17.73 -10.78
CA ALA A 52 13.68 -17.24 -9.58
C ALA A 52 14.27 -15.82 -9.76
N ASN A 53 14.88 -15.54 -10.91
CA ASN A 53 15.42 -14.20 -11.20
C ASN A 53 14.29 -13.15 -11.36
N GLU A 54 13.17 -13.50 -11.97
CA GLU A 54 12.01 -12.61 -12.09
C GLU A 54 11.39 -12.34 -10.72
N GLU A 55 11.20 -13.39 -9.91
CA GLU A 55 10.73 -13.26 -8.53
C GLU A 55 11.64 -12.35 -7.70
N GLN A 56 12.97 -12.55 -7.73
CA GLN A 56 13.92 -11.72 -6.99
C GLN A 56 13.83 -10.24 -7.39
N ALA A 57 13.63 -9.96 -8.69
CA ALA A 57 13.45 -8.60 -9.18
C ALA A 57 12.14 -7.98 -8.68
N ILE A 58 11.06 -8.77 -8.63
CA ILE A 58 9.77 -8.35 -8.07
C ILE A 58 9.89 -8.09 -6.57
N LEU A 59 10.50 -9.00 -5.80
CA LEU A 59 10.65 -8.87 -4.36
C LEU A 59 11.49 -7.65 -3.98
N THR A 60 12.59 -7.39 -4.70
CA THR A 60 13.42 -6.19 -4.47
C THR A 60 12.62 -4.90 -4.67
N ARG A 61 11.85 -4.79 -5.76
CA ARG A 61 11.00 -3.60 -6.01
C ARG A 61 9.89 -3.47 -4.98
N LEU A 62 9.26 -4.60 -4.64
CA LEU A 62 8.22 -4.64 -3.63
C LEU A 62 8.73 -4.18 -2.27
N PHE A 63 9.95 -4.58 -1.90
CA PHE A 63 10.60 -4.14 -0.66
C PHE A 63 10.79 -2.62 -0.62
N GLU A 64 11.32 -2.02 -1.69
CA GLU A 64 11.49 -0.57 -1.81
C GLU A 64 10.14 0.17 -1.71
N ASP A 65 9.11 -0.32 -2.41
CA ASP A 65 7.76 0.25 -2.35
C ASP A 65 7.14 0.13 -0.96
N LEU A 66 7.34 -0.99 -0.26
CA LEU A 66 6.82 -1.21 1.08
C LEU A 66 7.49 -0.29 2.11
N GLU A 67 8.81 -0.12 2.03
CA GLU A 67 9.56 0.84 2.86
C GLU A 67 9.06 2.27 2.63
N PHE A 68 8.82 2.65 1.37
CA PHE A 68 8.23 3.95 1.05
C PHE A 68 6.81 4.09 1.64
N ALA A 69 5.96 3.07 1.48
CA ALA A 69 4.61 3.04 2.04
C ALA A 69 4.62 3.10 3.58
N LYS A 70 5.58 2.48 4.24
CA LYS A 70 5.77 2.55 5.70
C LYS A 70 6.05 3.98 6.14
N ASN A 71 7.00 4.66 5.48
CA ASN A 71 7.30 6.06 5.76
C ASN A 71 6.12 7.01 5.47
N GLN A 72 5.26 6.69 4.48
CA GLN A 72 4.00 7.41 4.28
C GLN A 72 3.03 7.18 5.44
N SER A 73 2.84 5.93 5.84
CA SER A 73 1.96 5.51 6.94
C SER A 73 2.30 6.23 8.25
N GLU A 74 3.58 6.28 8.62
CA GLU A 74 4.06 6.96 9.83
C GLU A 74 3.72 8.45 9.82
N ARG A 75 4.02 9.15 8.71
CA ARG A 75 3.68 10.57 8.54
C ARG A 75 2.18 10.82 8.61
N PHE A 76 1.37 9.92 8.06
CA PHE A 76 -0.09 10.05 8.15
C PHE A 76 -0.60 9.83 9.57
N ILE A 77 -0.02 8.89 10.32
CA ILE A 77 -0.33 8.68 11.74
C ILE A 77 0.02 9.92 12.56
N GLU A 78 1.18 10.53 12.32
CA GLU A 78 1.58 11.78 13.00
C GLU A 78 0.57 12.90 12.76
N ARG A 79 0.22 13.18 11.50
CA ARG A 79 -0.81 14.19 11.16
C ARG A 79 -2.15 13.92 11.84
N GLU A 80 -2.61 12.68 11.85
CA GLU A 80 -3.89 12.34 12.48
C GLU A 80 -3.85 12.53 14.01
N ASN A 81 -2.70 12.31 14.66
CA ASN A 81 -2.55 12.64 16.07
C ASN A 81 -2.59 14.16 16.31
N GLU A 82 -1.99 14.95 15.42
CA GLU A 82 -2.06 16.41 15.48
C GLU A 82 -3.50 16.92 15.27
N ASP A 83 -4.25 16.33 14.33
CA ASP A 83 -5.66 16.63 14.09
C ASP A 83 -6.51 16.33 15.33
N ILE A 84 -6.31 15.16 15.95
CA ILE A 84 -6.98 14.78 17.19
C ILE A 84 -6.64 15.74 18.33
N HIS A 85 -5.37 16.17 18.42
CA HIS A 85 -4.95 17.13 19.43
C HIS A 85 -5.65 18.48 19.23
N ARG A 86 -5.65 19.03 18.01
CA ARG A 86 -6.36 20.26 17.65
C ARG A 86 -7.86 20.16 17.97
N LEU A 87 -8.50 19.06 17.59
CA LEU A 87 -9.93 18.81 17.85
C LEU A 87 -10.25 18.73 19.35
N LYS A 88 -9.39 18.09 20.15
CA LYS A 88 -9.56 18.04 21.61
C LYS A 88 -9.43 19.41 22.25
N LEU A 89 -8.53 20.26 21.75
CA LEU A 89 -8.38 21.64 22.25
C LEU A 89 -9.63 22.48 21.98
N VAL A 90 -10.19 22.45 20.75
CA VAL A 90 -11.41 23.23 20.43
C VAL A 90 -12.66 22.69 21.13
N LEU A 91 -12.71 21.39 21.43
CA LEU A 91 -13.80 20.77 22.19
C LEU A 91 -13.61 20.86 23.71
N GLY A 92 -12.42 21.29 24.16
CA GLY A 92 -11.96 21.32 25.54
C GLY A 92 -12.58 22.41 26.40
N SER A 93 -11.86 22.80 27.46
CA SER A 93 -12.35 23.79 28.41
C SER A 93 -12.33 25.20 27.82
N GLN A 94 -13.21 26.08 28.33
CA GLN A 94 -13.27 27.47 27.89
C GLN A 94 -11.95 28.24 28.12
N GLN A 95 -11.19 27.84 29.14
CA GLN A 95 -9.90 28.45 29.47
C GLN A 95 -8.87 28.17 28.37
N GLU A 96 -8.67 26.90 28.01
CA GLU A 96 -7.72 26.48 26.97
C GLU A 96 -8.07 27.13 25.62
N LEU A 97 -9.36 27.18 25.28
CA LEU A 97 -9.82 27.83 24.05
C LEU A 97 -9.50 29.33 24.04
N THR A 98 -9.65 30.01 25.18
CA THR A 98 -9.38 31.45 25.28
C THR A 98 -7.90 31.76 25.11
N GLU A 99 -7.01 30.92 25.64
CA GLU A 99 -5.55 31.08 25.49
C GLU A 99 -5.09 30.91 24.03
N ILE A 100 -5.69 29.98 23.29
CA ILE A 100 -5.36 29.76 21.87
C ILE A 100 -5.88 30.92 21.00
N LEU A 101 -7.09 31.40 21.28
CA LEU A 101 -7.71 32.48 20.50
C LEU A 101 -7.06 33.85 20.75
N GLN A 102 -6.20 33.99 21.76
CA GLN A 102 -5.38 35.18 21.97
C GLN A 102 -4.11 35.20 21.10
N GLN A 103 -3.77 34.08 20.44
CA GLN A 103 -2.58 34.01 19.60
C GLN A 103 -2.82 34.67 18.23
N PRO A 104 -1.79 35.25 17.59
CA PRO A 104 -1.93 35.90 16.27
C PRO A 104 -2.43 34.97 15.15
N ASN A 105 -2.25 33.66 15.29
CA ASN A 105 -2.58 32.62 14.32
C ASN A 105 -3.91 31.88 14.62
N HIS A 106 -4.77 32.44 15.46
CA HIS A 106 -6.03 31.82 15.87
C HIS A 106 -6.98 31.51 14.69
N ASP A 107 -6.97 32.33 13.64
CA ASP A 107 -7.70 32.10 12.38
C ASP A 107 -7.24 30.81 11.69
N GLN A 108 -5.93 30.64 11.52
CA GLN A 108 -5.32 29.43 10.94
C GLN A 108 -5.62 28.22 11.81
N PHE A 109 -5.45 28.35 13.13
CA PHE A 109 -5.75 27.26 14.06
C PHE A 109 -7.21 26.80 13.95
N PHE A 110 -8.15 27.73 13.86
CA PHE A 110 -9.57 27.39 13.70
C PHE A 110 -9.82 26.69 12.35
N TYR A 111 -9.26 27.22 11.26
CA TYR A 111 -9.33 26.59 9.95
C TYR A 111 -8.78 25.16 9.98
N ASP A 112 -7.62 24.97 10.60
CA ASP A 112 -6.96 23.67 10.75
C ASP A 112 -7.75 22.71 11.65
N ALA A 113 -8.45 23.20 12.66
CA ALA A 113 -9.26 22.35 13.53
C ALA A 113 -10.60 21.96 12.86
N VAL A 114 -11.24 22.90 12.17
CA VAL A 114 -12.60 22.72 11.63
C VAL A 114 -12.56 22.17 10.21
N TRP A 115 -11.79 22.78 9.31
CA TRP A 115 -11.78 22.48 7.88
C TRP A 115 -10.73 21.46 7.46
N ASP A 116 -9.51 21.51 7.99
CA ASP A 116 -8.45 20.60 7.55
C ASP A 116 -8.79 19.12 7.83
N LEU A 117 -8.44 18.25 6.88
CA LEU A 117 -8.71 16.81 6.93
C LEU A 117 -7.76 16.06 5.99
N SER A 118 -6.99 15.12 6.55
CA SER A 118 -6.18 14.21 5.75
C SER A 118 -7.02 13.13 5.05
N PHE A 119 -6.66 12.77 3.82
CA PHE A 119 -7.36 11.73 3.05
C PHE A 119 -6.44 10.76 2.30
N ASP A 120 -5.13 10.92 2.45
CA ASP A 120 -4.16 10.07 1.75
C ASP A 120 -4.02 8.67 2.40
N VAL A 121 -3.75 7.67 1.57
CA VAL A 121 -3.39 6.30 1.97
C VAL A 121 -2.02 5.91 1.41
N PRO A 122 -1.25 5.03 2.08
CA PRO A 122 0.00 4.53 1.53
C PRO A 122 -0.20 3.80 0.21
N VAL A 123 0.73 3.96 -0.73
CA VAL A 123 0.64 3.38 -2.08
C VAL A 123 1.77 2.37 -2.29
N ILE A 124 1.41 1.18 -2.78
CA ILE A 124 2.35 0.09 -3.10
C ILE A 124 2.12 -0.29 -4.56
N ILE A 125 2.88 0.34 -5.46
CA ILE A 125 2.66 0.25 -6.90
C ILE A 125 2.92 -1.18 -7.38
N THR A 126 4.03 -1.78 -6.97
CA THR A 126 4.41 -3.15 -7.37
C THR A 126 3.33 -4.16 -7.03
N TYR A 127 2.74 -4.08 -5.84
CA TYR A 127 1.67 -5.00 -5.44
C TYR A 127 0.38 -4.77 -6.25
N THR A 128 0.03 -3.51 -6.50
CA THR A 128 -1.13 -3.12 -7.30
C THR A 128 -1.01 -3.62 -8.74
N ASP A 129 0.17 -3.49 -9.35
CA ASP A 129 0.45 -3.97 -10.70
C ASP A 129 0.35 -5.50 -10.79
N LEU A 130 0.87 -6.23 -9.79
CA LEU A 130 0.74 -7.69 -9.73
C LEU A 130 -0.72 -8.13 -9.61
N GLN A 131 -1.55 -7.44 -8.84
CA GLN A 131 -2.98 -7.73 -8.74
C GLN A 131 -3.70 -7.48 -10.07
N ASN A 132 -3.46 -6.32 -10.69
CA ASN A 132 -4.10 -5.92 -11.94
C ASN A 132 -3.71 -6.83 -13.12
N ALA A 133 -2.46 -7.30 -13.15
CA ALA A 133 -1.99 -8.23 -14.17
C ALA A 133 -2.43 -9.69 -13.92
N GLY A 134 -2.96 -10.02 -12.73
CA GLY A 134 -3.21 -11.41 -12.32
C GLY A 134 -1.92 -12.21 -12.05
N ASP A 135 -0.82 -11.51 -11.81
CA ASP A 135 0.55 -12.03 -11.72
C ASP A 135 1.03 -12.25 -10.28
N THR A 136 0.14 -12.18 -9.28
CA THR A 136 0.51 -12.39 -7.87
C THR A 136 1.18 -13.76 -7.63
N GLY A 137 0.89 -14.75 -8.46
CA GLY A 137 1.51 -16.08 -8.44
C GLY A 137 3.01 -16.10 -8.76
N LYS A 138 3.58 -15.00 -9.27
CA LYS A 138 5.03 -14.87 -9.49
C LYS A 138 5.84 -14.83 -8.20
N ILE A 139 5.24 -14.36 -7.11
CA ILE A 139 5.79 -14.53 -5.76
C ILE A 139 5.52 -15.98 -5.35
N GLN A 140 6.52 -16.85 -5.26
CA GLN A 140 6.36 -18.28 -5.03
C GLN A 140 5.93 -18.61 -3.59
N ASN A 141 6.34 -17.80 -2.61
CA ASN A 141 5.93 -17.99 -1.22
C ASN A 141 4.43 -17.67 -1.01
N SER A 142 3.62 -18.71 -0.82
CA SER A 142 2.17 -18.59 -0.63
C SER A 142 1.78 -17.84 0.65
N ARG A 143 2.58 -17.96 1.72
CA ARG A 143 2.34 -17.24 2.97
C ARG A 143 2.55 -15.74 2.77
N LEU A 144 3.60 -15.34 2.05
CA LEU A 144 3.85 -13.94 1.70
C LEU A 144 2.73 -13.39 0.80
N ARG A 145 2.32 -14.13 -0.24
CA ARG A 145 1.18 -13.75 -1.09
C ARG A 145 -0.11 -13.50 -0.31
N ASN A 146 -0.43 -14.40 0.62
CA ASN A 146 -1.62 -14.26 1.45
C ASN A 146 -1.52 -13.02 2.35
N ARG A 147 -0.34 -12.79 2.94
CA ARG A 147 -0.10 -11.61 3.78
C ARG A 147 -0.22 -10.29 3.03
N LEU A 148 0.33 -10.22 1.81
CA LEU A 148 0.17 -9.08 0.92
C LEU A 148 -1.31 -8.83 0.58
N SER A 149 -2.09 -9.90 0.40
CA SER A 149 -3.54 -9.81 0.14
C SER A 149 -4.32 -9.29 1.34
N GLU A 150 -4.02 -9.76 2.55
CA GLU A 150 -4.61 -9.23 3.78
C GLU A 150 -4.26 -7.75 4.00
N MET A 151 -3.02 -7.37 3.75
CA MET A 151 -2.57 -5.97 3.76
C MET A 151 -3.33 -5.12 2.73
N GLY A 152 -3.48 -5.60 1.49
CA GLY A 152 -4.27 -4.93 0.46
C GLY A 152 -5.73 -4.69 0.89
N LEU A 153 -6.36 -5.68 1.54
CA LEU A 153 -7.71 -5.52 2.10
C LEU A 153 -7.77 -4.46 3.21
N LYS A 154 -6.75 -4.36 4.07
CA LYS A 154 -6.66 -3.30 5.09
C LYS A 154 -6.55 -1.91 4.46
N ILE A 155 -5.79 -1.76 3.36
CA ILE A 155 -5.69 -0.49 2.60
C ILE A 155 -7.06 -0.11 2.04
N LEU A 156 -7.76 -1.05 1.38
CA LEU A 156 -9.10 -0.80 0.84
C LEU A 156 -10.12 -0.41 1.93
N MET A 157 -10.07 -1.07 3.09
CA MET A 157 -10.94 -0.73 4.21
C MET A 157 -10.63 0.67 4.76
N LEU A 158 -9.35 1.02 4.88
CA LEU A 158 -8.92 2.35 5.29
C LEU A 158 -9.40 3.42 4.29
N GLU A 159 -9.23 3.19 2.99
CA GLU A 159 -9.67 4.09 1.92
C GLU A 159 -11.19 4.31 1.97
N SER A 160 -11.98 3.24 2.15
CA SER A 160 -13.44 3.34 2.30
C SER A 160 -13.83 4.21 3.50
N ILE A 161 -13.24 3.99 4.67
CA ILE A 161 -13.56 4.74 5.89
C ILE A 161 -13.12 6.21 5.77
N ILE A 162 -11.98 6.47 5.12
CA ILE A 162 -11.55 7.84 4.80
C ILE A 162 -12.55 8.51 3.86
N GLY A 163 -13.04 7.81 2.84
CA GLY A 163 -14.07 8.32 1.92
C GLY A 163 -15.38 8.67 2.63
N ASP A 164 -15.83 7.81 3.55
CA ASP A 164 -17.00 8.09 4.40
C ASP A 164 -16.76 9.32 5.29
N ARG A 165 -15.58 9.42 5.90
CA ARG A 165 -15.19 10.58 6.72
C ARG A 165 -15.19 11.87 5.90
N LEU A 166 -14.63 11.85 4.70
CA LEU A 166 -14.62 12.99 3.78
C LEU A 166 -16.04 13.39 3.37
N SER A 167 -16.90 12.41 3.10
CA SER A 167 -18.30 12.65 2.78
C SER A 167 -19.06 13.30 3.95
N VAL A 168 -18.83 12.82 5.18
CA VAL A 168 -19.41 13.42 6.39
C VAL A 168 -18.88 14.84 6.60
N HIS A 169 -17.61 15.07 6.34
CA HIS A 169 -16.98 16.39 6.42
C HIS A 169 -17.64 17.36 5.43
N GLN A 170 -17.63 17.06 4.14
CA GLN A 170 -18.18 17.92 3.09
C GLN A 170 -19.68 18.21 3.28
N ASN A 171 -20.48 17.20 3.65
CA ASN A 171 -21.93 17.39 3.75
C ASN A 171 -22.37 18.13 5.03
N ARG A 172 -21.51 18.25 6.05
CA ARG A 172 -21.94 18.71 7.38
C ARG A 172 -21.06 19.77 8.01
N ILE A 173 -19.74 19.67 7.83
CA ILE A 173 -18.79 20.66 8.34
C ILE A 173 -18.82 21.92 7.47
N ASP A 174 -19.06 21.80 6.16
CA ASP A 174 -19.25 22.94 5.26
C ASP A 174 -20.38 23.87 5.72
N ASN A 175 -21.44 23.33 6.36
CA ASN A 175 -22.51 24.14 6.95
C ASN A 175 -22.00 25.06 8.06
N ILE A 176 -20.97 24.68 8.81
CA ILE A 176 -20.36 25.57 9.82
C ILE A 176 -19.70 26.75 9.09
N VAL A 177 -19.00 26.48 8.00
CA VAL A 177 -18.32 27.51 7.22
C VAL A 177 -19.31 28.42 6.50
N GLU A 178 -20.38 27.86 5.95
CA GLU A 178 -21.41 28.61 5.21
C GLU A 178 -22.27 29.49 6.12
N TYR A 179 -22.73 28.96 7.25
CA TYR A 179 -23.75 29.64 8.06
C TYR A 179 -23.19 30.32 9.31
N GLU A 180 -22.02 29.91 9.81
CA GLU A 180 -21.51 30.37 11.10
C GLU A 180 -20.27 31.26 10.98
N LEU A 181 -19.53 31.20 9.88
CA LEU A 181 -18.27 31.92 9.68
C LEU A 181 -18.38 33.02 8.63
N ASN A 182 -17.70 34.14 8.89
CA ASN A 182 -17.20 34.98 7.84
C ASN A 182 -15.93 34.34 7.27
N TYR A 183 -16.00 33.82 6.04
CA TYR A 183 -14.89 33.13 5.38
C TYR A 183 -13.87 34.08 4.76
N LEU A 184 -14.25 35.32 4.42
CA LEU A 184 -13.37 36.26 3.73
C LEU A 184 -12.10 36.67 4.51
N PRO A 185 -12.12 36.85 5.85
CA PRO A 185 -10.91 37.05 6.64
C PRO A 185 -9.95 35.86 6.56
N LEU A 186 -10.46 34.63 6.63
CA LEU A 186 -9.67 33.39 6.51
C LEU A 186 -9.00 33.31 5.14
N LEU A 187 -9.77 33.55 4.08
CA LEU A 187 -9.27 33.53 2.69
C LEU A 187 -8.24 34.65 2.43
N ALA A 188 -8.51 35.86 2.91
CA ALA A 188 -7.62 37.00 2.73
C ALA A 188 -6.28 36.79 3.44
N ALA A 189 -6.29 36.21 4.65
CA ALA A 189 -5.10 35.87 5.41
C ALA A 189 -4.28 34.76 4.73
N ASP A 190 -4.91 33.66 4.32
CA ASP A 190 -4.24 32.53 3.67
C ASP A 190 -3.62 32.91 2.31
N LYS A 191 -4.35 33.68 1.50
CA LYS A 191 -3.92 34.03 0.13
C LYS A 191 -3.23 35.39 0.02
N ASN A 192 -2.98 36.08 1.14
CA ASN A 192 -2.42 37.44 1.18
C ASN A 192 -3.18 38.42 0.27
N LEU A 193 -4.52 38.34 0.24
CA LEU A 193 -5.34 39.17 -0.64
C LEU A 193 -5.62 40.52 0.02
N THR A 194 -5.09 41.60 -0.57
CA THR A 194 -5.22 42.97 -0.04
C THR A 194 -6.37 43.76 -0.65
N THR A 195 -7.01 43.23 -1.71
CA THR A 195 -8.06 43.92 -2.47
C THR A 195 -9.47 43.57 -2.04
N ILE A 196 -9.64 42.57 -1.16
CA ILE A 196 -10.94 42.11 -0.67
C ILE A 196 -11.18 42.73 0.70
N HIS A 197 -12.35 43.32 0.90
CA HIS A 197 -12.78 43.75 2.23
C HIS A 197 -13.19 42.53 3.06
N PRO A 198 -12.49 42.21 4.16
CA PRO A 198 -12.67 40.95 4.89
C PRO A 198 -13.99 40.91 5.67
N GLY A 199 -14.67 42.04 5.90
CA GLY A 199 -15.88 42.09 6.72
C GLY A 199 -15.58 42.02 8.22
N GLU A 200 -16.54 41.55 9.02
CA GLU A 200 -16.39 41.45 10.47
C GLU A 200 -15.54 40.23 10.88
N ALA A 201 -14.79 40.36 11.97
CA ALA A 201 -14.00 39.26 12.52
C ALA A 201 -14.90 38.16 13.11
N ASN A 202 -14.47 36.90 13.00
CA ASN A 202 -15.19 35.77 13.55
C ASN A 202 -15.12 35.73 15.07
N ASN A 203 -16.25 35.45 15.73
CA ASN A 203 -16.27 35.11 17.15
C ASN A 203 -16.21 33.58 17.34
N TYR A 204 -14.99 33.04 17.28
CA TYR A 204 -14.77 31.59 17.35
C TYR A 204 -15.30 30.96 18.65
N ILE A 205 -15.25 31.68 19.78
CA ILE A 205 -15.81 31.19 21.05
C ILE A 205 -17.31 30.96 20.90
N GLN A 206 -18.03 31.95 20.39
CA GLN A 206 -19.48 31.86 20.23
C GLN A 206 -19.86 30.73 19.27
N ILE A 207 -19.10 30.57 18.17
CA ILE A 207 -19.33 29.52 17.17
C ILE A 207 -19.10 28.13 17.78
N LEU A 208 -17.97 27.92 18.46
CA LEU A 208 -17.61 26.64 19.09
C LEU A 208 -18.50 26.25 20.28
N GLN A 209 -19.24 27.20 20.86
CA GLN A 209 -20.22 26.93 21.91
C GLN A 209 -21.59 26.46 21.36
N LYS A 210 -21.87 26.64 20.06
CA LYS A 210 -23.16 26.22 19.50
C LYS A 210 -23.31 24.69 19.53
N PRO A 211 -24.45 24.14 19.99
CA PRO A 211 -24.63 22.70 20.11
C PRO A 211 -24.43 21.92 18.80
N ASN A 212 -24.90 22.46 17.67
CA ASN A 212 -24.68 21.87 16.34
C ASN A 212 -23.19 21.78 16.00
N VAL A 213 -22.43 22.86 16.19
CA VAL A 213 -20.99 22.90 15.92
C VAL A 213 -20.24 21.90 16.80
N ARG A 214 -20.52 21.88 18.12
CA ARG A 214 -19.89 20.91 19.05
C ARG A 214 -20.17 19.46 18.66
N ASN A 215 -21.41 19.14 18.29
CA ASN A 215 -21.78 17.79 17.86
C ASN A 215 -21.05 17.39 16.57
N LEU A 216 -20.95 18.30 15.60
CA LEU A 216 -20.25 18.06 14.35
C LEU A 216 -18.75 17.83 14.56
N LEU A 217 -18.10 18.66 15.38
CA LEU A 217 -16.69 18.48 15.73
C LEU A 217 -16.45 17.20 16.56
N GLY A 218 -17.41 16.82 17.41
CA GLY A 218 -17.38 15.54 18.13
C GLY A 218 -17.43 14.33 17.18
N ILE A 219 -18.28 14.39 16.15
CA ILE A 219 -18.35 13.35 15.11
C ILE A 219 -17.06 13.34 14.27
N LYS A 220 -16.52 14.50 13.93
CA LYS A 220 -15.21 14.60 13.24
C LYS A 220 -14.13 13.93 14.09
N LEU A 221 -14.04 14.23 15.39
CA LEU A 221 -13.07 13.61 16.30
C LEU A 221 -13.22 12.09 16.37
N ASP A 222 -14.43 11.57 16.49
CA ASP A 222 -14.70 10.13 16.52
C ASP A 222 -14.20 9.42 15.25
N LEU A 223 -14.54 9.97 14.08
CA LEU A 223 -14.07 9.45 12.79
C LEU A 223 -12.55 9.55 12.63
N THR A 224 -11.93 10.63 13.12
CA THR A 224 -10.48 10.79 13.11
C THR A 224 -9.78 9.77 14.02
N ILE A 225 -10.33 9.47 15.20
CA ILE A 225 -9.82 8.40 16.07
C ILE A 225 -9.97 7.03 15.39
N LEU A 226 -11.10 6.76 14.74
CA LEU A 226 -11.31 5.52 13.99
C LEU A 226 -10.24 5.35 12.89
N VAL A 227 -10.03 6.37 12.07
CA VAL A 227 -9.02 6.35 11.01
C VAL A 227 -7.61 6.17 11.58
N LEU A 228 -7.26 6.87 12.68
CA LEU A 228 -5.96 6.69 13.34
C LEU A 228 -5.72 5.22 13.75
N ASN A 229 -6.73 4.56 14.31
CA ASN A 229 -6.61 3.16 14.73
C ASN A 229 -6.39 2.23 13.52
N LEU A 230 -7.09 2.48 12.42
CA LEU A 230 -6.90 1.73 11.18
C LEU A 230 -5.51 1.96 10.57
N ARG A 231 -5.03 3.21 10.54
CA ARG A 231 -3.67 3.53 10.09
C ARG A 231 -2.62 2.82 10.95
N LYS A 232 -2.74 2.84 12.28
CA LYS A 232 -1.81 2.09 13.16
C LYS A 232 -1.83 0.59 12.91
N SER A 233 -3.01 0.02 12.63
CA SER A 233 -3.11 -1.41 12.30
C SER A 233 -2.48 -1.75 10.95
N LEU A 234 -2.61 -0.88 9.95
CA LEU A 234 -1.94 -1.01 8.65
C LEU A 234 -0.43 -0.82 8.79
N ASP A 235 0.03 0.11 9.62
CA ASP A 235 1.44 0.38 9.87
C ASP A 235 2.19 -0.83 10.44
N GLN A 236 1.55 -1.51 11.40
CA GLN A 236 2.05 -2.78 11.95
C GLN A 236 2.05 -3.90 10.90
N GLU A 237 1.06 -3.91 10.01
CA GLU A 237 0.99 -4.87 8.92
C GLU A 237 2.14 -4.68 7.93
N LEU A 238 2.39 -3.43 7.53
CA LEU A 238 3.51 -3.05 6.65
C LEU A 238 4.83 -3.53 7.22
N ALA A 239 5.11 -3.28 8.50
CA ALA A 239 6.34 -3.73 9.16
C ALA A 239 6.52 -5.26 9.07
N GLN A 240 5.46 -6.03 9.32
CA GLN A 240 5.52 -7.49 9.26
C GLN A 240 5.73 -8.02 7.84
N VAL A 241 5.08 -7.40 6.85
CA VAL A 241 5.26 -7.78 5.44
C VAL A 241 6.67 -7.43 4.96
N ILE A 242 7.20 -6.27 5.34
CA ILE A 242 8.59 -5.86 5.04
C ILE A 242 9.58 -6.91 5.53
N GLU A 243 9.48 -7.32 6.80
CA GLU A 243 10.36 -8.36 7.36
C GLU A 243 10.27 -9.68 6.57
N MET A 244 9.05 -10.07 6.16
CA MET A 244 8.85 -11.28 5.35
C MET A 244 9.49 -11.15 3.97
N VAL A 245 9.28 -10.03 3.26
CA VAL A 245 9.90 -9.80 1.95
C VAL A 245 11.42 -9.78 2.07
N GLN A 246 11.96 -9.10 3.09
CA GLN A 246 13.39 -9.06 3.35
C GLN A 246 13.98 -10.45 3.60
N SER A 247 13.24 -11.35 4.25
CA SER A 247 13.67 -12.73 4.48
C SER A 247 13.71 -13.59 3.21
N GLU A 248 12.92 -13.24 2.18
CA GLU A 248 12.93 -13.95 0.89
C GLU A 248 14.02 -13.42 -0.06
N ILE A 249 14.47 -12.17 0.13
CA ILE A 249 15.53 -11.54 -0.67
C ILE A 249 16.93 -12.05 -0.28
N ASN A 250 17.14 -12.36 1.01
CA ASN A 250 18.43 -12.76 1.59
C ASN A 250 18.67 -14.27 1.51
#